data_AF-A0A8G0BLX1-F1
#
_entry.id   AF-A0A8G0BLX1-F1
#
_cell.length_a   1.000
_cell.length_b   1.000
_cell.length_c   1.000
_cell.angle_alpha   90.00
_cell.angle_beta   90.00
_cell.angle_gamma   90.00
#
_symmetry.space_group_name_H-M   'P 1'
#
loop_
_entity.id
_entity.type
_entity.pdbx_description
1 polymer ?
#
loop_
_entity_poly.entity_id
_entity_poly.type
_entity_poly.pdbx_seq_one_letter_code
_entity_poly.pdbx_strand_id
1 'polypeptide(L)'
;ELQILEAGLFSRIQSVLISGGVEADKLDKLPRERWLELGLTDEAKQNQLEQLAEQYDELKHEFEKKLEGKRRKITQGDDLAPGVLKIVKVYLAVKRQIQPGDKMAGRHGNKGVISKINPIEDMPYDENGTPVDIVLNPLGVPSRMNIGQILETHLGMAAKGIGEKINAMLKKQEEVAKLREFIQRAYDLGTDVRQKVDLNTFTDDEVLRLAENLKKGMPIATPVFDGAKESEIKELLELGGLPSSGQITLFDGRTGEQFERQVTVGYMYMLKLNHLVDDKMHARSTGSYSLVTQQPLGGKAQFG
;
A
#
# COMPACT_ATOMS: atom_id res chain seq x y z
N GLU A 1 -18.18 -18.68 -9.97
CA GLU A 1 -18.16 -17.80 -11.17
C GLU A 1 -19.53 -17.76 -11.81
N LEU A 2 -20.02 -18.86 -12.40
CA LEU A 2 -21.38 -18.94 -12.97
C LEU A 2 -22.48 -18.46 -12.01
N GLN A 3 -22.52 -18.97 -10.77
CA GLN A 3 -23.52 -18.57 -9.77
C GLN A 3 -23.57 -17.05 -9.48
N ILE A 4 -22.45 -16.34 -9.59
CA ILE A 4 -22.39 -14.89 -9.37
C ILE A 4 -23.00 -14.15 -10.56
N LEU A 5 -22.67 -14.60 -11.78
CA LEU A 5 -23.21 -14.05 -13.02
C LEU A 5 -24.71 -14.32 -13.13
N GLU A 6 -25.14 -15.55 -12.81
CA GLU A 6 -26.56 -15.92 -12.74
C GLU A 6 -27.31 -15.07 -11.72
N ALA A 7 -26.76 -14.87 -10.51
CA ALA A 7 -27.42 -14.06 -9.49
C ALA A 7 -27.61 -12.59 -9.93
N GLY A 8 -26.61 -12.00 -10.59
CA GLY A 8 -26.71 -10.64 -11.14
C GLY A 8 -27.74 -10.54 -12.26
N LEU A 9 -27.77 -11.52 -13.15
CA LEU A 9 -28.70 -11.55 -14.28
C LEU A 9 -30.15 -11.81 -13.82
N PHE A 10 -30.36 -12.75 -12.90
CA PHE A 10 -31.68 -12.99 -12.29
C PHE A 10 -32.17 -11.81 -11.45
N SER A 11 -31.29 -11.03 -10.82
CA SER A 11 -31.67 -9.79 -10.12
C SER A 11 -32.19 -8.72 -11.11
N ARG A 12 -31.58 -8.61 -12.29
CA ARG A 12 -32.07 -7.74 -13.38
C ARG A 12 -33.40 -8.24 -13.93
N ILE A 13 -33.53 -9.54 -14.17
CA ILE A 13 -34.80 -10.18 -14.58
C ILE A 13 -35.91 -9.90 -13.56
N GLN A 14 -35.63 -10.07 -12.27
CA GLN A 14 -36.58 -9.77 -11.19
C GLN A 14 -37.04 -8.31 -11.21
N SER A 15 -36.10 -7.37 -11.40
CA SER A 15 -36.41 -5.94 -11.50
C SER A 15 -37.32 -5.63 -12.70
N VAL A 16 -37.06 -6.24 -13.85
CA VAL A 16 -37.86 -6.10 -15.07
C VAL A 16 -39.26 -6.69 -14.87
N LEU A 17 -39.37 -7.89 -14.31
CA LEU A 17 -40.65 -8.58 -14.05
C LEU A 17 -41.54 -7.82 -13.05
N ILE A 18 -40.95 -7.29 -11.97
CA ILE A 18 -41.67 -6.43 -11.00
C ILE A 18 -42.16 -5.15 -11.68
N SER A 19 -41.31 -4.50 -12.48
CA SER A 19 -41.71 -3.30 -13.23
C SER A 19 -42.77 -3.57 -14.31
N GLY A 20 -42.90 -4.82 -14.75
CA GLY A 20 -43.88 -5.29 -15.73
C GLY A 20 -45.22 -5.75 -15.12
N GLY A 21 -45.41 -5.59 -13.80
CA GLY A 21 -46.68 -5.87 -13.13
C GLY A 21 -46.78 -7.24 -12.46
N VAL A 22 -45.67 -7.99 -12.34
CA VAL A 22 -45.64 -9.26 -11.60
C VAL A 22 -45.38 -8.98 -10.11
N GLU A 23 -46.20 -9.55 -9.22
CA GLU A 23 -46.03 -9.40 -7.77
C GLU A 23 -44.77 -10.12 -7.26
N ALA A 24 -43.98 -9.42 -6.42
CA ALA A 24 -42.74 -9.95 -5.83
C ALA A 24 -42.97 -11.25 -5.04
N ASP A 25 -44.04 -11.32 -4.25
CA ASP A 25 -44.39 -12.50 -3.44
C ASP A 25 -44.71 -13.76 -4.28
N LYS A 26 -45.12 -13.58 -5.54
CA LYS A 26 -45.39 -14.68 -6.48
C LYS A 26 -44.09 -15.13 -7.16
N LEU A 27 -43.18 -14.21 -7.46
CA LEU A 27 -41.86 -14.49 -8.03
C LEU A 27 -40.98 -15.30 -7.08
N ASP A 28 -40.93 -14.91 -5.81
CA ASP A 28 -40.07 -15.55 -4.81
C ASP A 28 -40.49 -17.00 -4.48
N LYS A 29 -41.76 -17.35 -4.76
CA LYS A 29 -42.29 -18.72 -4.61
C LYS A 29 -41.99 -19.62 -5.81
N LEU A 30 -41.68 -19.04 -6.97
CA LEU A 30 -41.38 -19.78 -8.19
C LEU A 30 -39.86 -20.05 -8.29
N PRO A 31 -39.46 -21.23 -8.79
CA PRO A 31 -38.05 -21.49 -9.08
C PRO A 31 -37.54 -20.54 -10.17
N ARG A 32 -36.31 -20.05 -10.01
CA ARG A 32 -35.70 -19.03 -10.89
C ARG A 32 -35.68 -19.42 -12.37
N GLU A 33 -35.53 -20.71 -12.67
CA GLU A 33 -35.56 -21.24 -14.04
C GLU A 33 -36.87 -20.88 -14.77
N ARG A 34 -37.98 -20.83 -14.04
CA ARG A 34 -39.30 -20.49 -14.61
C ARG A 34 -39.54 -18.99 -14.75
N TRP A 35 -38.65 -18.13 -14.24
CA TRP A 35 -38.80 -16.68 -14.39
C TRP A 35 -38.61 -16.24 -15.85
N LEU A 36 -37.81 -17.00 -16.62
CA LEU A 36 -37.56 -16.79 -18.04
C LEU A 36 -38.79 -17.14 -18.91
N GLU A 37 -39.71 -17.96 -18.39
CA GLU A 37 -40.93 -18.40 -19.07
C GLU A 37 -42.12 -17.43 -18.87
N LEU A 38 -41.97 -16.43 -18.01
CA LEU A 38 -43.03 -15.47 -17.70
C LEU A 38 -43.13 -14.41 -18.81
N GLY A 39 -44.32 -14.28 -19.40
CA GLY A 39 -44.62 -13.21 -20.35
C GLY A 39 -45.04 -11.91 -19.66
N LEU A 40 -44.57 -10.78 -20.18
CA LEU A 40 -45.00 -9.44 -19.80
C LEU A 40 -45.93 -8.84 -20.86
N THR A 41 -46.87 -8.00 -20.42
CA THR A 41 -47.81 -7.31 -21.31
C THR A 41 -47.20 -6.11 -22.05
N ASP A 42 -46.08 -5.59 -21.53
CA ASP A 42 -45.36 -4.42 -22.07
C ASP A 42 -44.29 -4.90 -23.07
N GLU A 43 -44.47 -4.57 -24.35
CA GLU A 43 -43.58 -5.01 -25.45
C GLU A 43 -42.12 -4.63 -25.23
N ALA A 44 -41.84 -3.45 -24.67
CA ALA A 44 -40.46 -3.00 -24.46
C ALA A 44 -39.76 -3.83 -23.37
N LYS A 45 -40.48 -4.18 -22.30
CA LYS A 45 -39.96 -5.01 -21.20
C LYS A 45 -39.88 -6.48 -21.58
N GLN A 46 -40.81 -6.95 -22.42
CA GLN A 46 -40.75 -8.30 -22.97
C GLN A 46 -39.49 -8.48 -23.82
N ASN A 47 -39.16 -7.52 -24.69
CA ASN A 47 -37.91 -7.54 -25.46
C ASN A 47 -36.66 -7.53 -24.54
N GLN A 48 -36.69 -6.78 -23.43
CA GLN A 48 -35.60 -6.80 -22.45
C GLN A 48 -35.46 -8.15 -21.73
N LEU A 49 -36.58 -8.80 -21.40
CA LEU A 49 -36.58 -10.13 -20.79
C LEU A 49 -35.99 -11.16 -21.75
N GLU A 50 -36.36 -11.10 -23.03
CA GLU A 50 -35.85 -11.98 -24.09
C GLU A 50 -34.33 -11.79 -24.29
N GLN A 51 -33.84 -10.55 -24.34
CA GLN A 51 -32.40 -10.28 -24.36
C GLN A 51 -31.64 -10.83 -23.14
N LEU A 52 -32.25 -10.75 -21.94
CA LEU A 52 -31.66 -11.32 -20.73
C LEU A 52 -31.67 -12.85 -20.75
N ALA A 53 -32.69 -13.46 -21.35
CA ALA A 53 -32.77 -14.91 -21.55
C ALA A 53 -31.70 -15.40 -22.55
N GLU A 54 -31.53 -14.71 -23.68
CA GLU A 54 -30.45 -15.00 -24.63
C GLU A 54 -29.07 -14.86 -23.98
N GLN A 55 -28.85 -13.82 -23.19
CA GLN A 55 -27.61 -13.64 -22.43
C GLN A 55 -27.38 -14.77 -21.42
N TYR A 56 -28.43 -15.26 -20.77
CA TYR A 56 -28.33 -16.40 -19.85
C TYR A 56 -27.86 -17.66 -20.58
N ASP A 57 -28.48 -17.98 -21.72
CA ASP A 57 -28.15 -19.15 -22.53
C ASP A 57 -26.75 -19.05 -23.13
N GLU A 58 -26.35 -17.87 -23.61
CA GLU A 58 -24.99 -17.62 -24.10
C GLU A 58 -23.96 -17.83 -22.98
N LEU A 59 -24.19 -17.26 -21.79
CA LEU A 59 -23.31 -17.42 -20.62
C LEU A 59 -23.20 -18.88 -20.19
N LYS A 60 -24.32 -19.61 -20.19
CA LYS A 60 -24.35 -21.03 -19.85
C LYS A 60 -23.52 -21.85 -20.84
N HIS A 61 -23.71 -21.61 -22.14
CA HIS A 61 -22.96 -22.30 -23.19
C HIS A 61 -21.46 -21.94 -23.16
N GLU A 62 -21.13 -20.67 -22.97
CA GLU A 62 -19.74 -20.23 -22.86
C GLU A 62 -19.06 -20.83 -21.62
N PHE A 63 -19.78 -20.93 -20.51
CA PHE A 63 -19.28 -21.55 -19.28
C PHE A 63 -19.02 -23.05 -19.46
N GLU A 64 -19.94 -23.79 -20.09
CA GLU A 64 -19.75 -25.21 -20.40
C GLU A 64 -18.50 -25.41 -21.27
N LYS A 65 -18.35 -24.60 -22.32
CA LYS A 65 -17.17 -24.63 -23.20
C LYS A 65 -15.87 -24.31 -22.43
N LYS A 66 -15.88 -23.31 -21.55
CA LYS A 66 -14.73 -22.97 -20.68
C LYS A 66 -14.40 -24.13 -19.72
N LEU A 67 -15.42 -24.77 -19.16
CA LEU A 67 -15.28 -25.89 -18.23
C LEU A 67 -14.68 -27.10 -18.93
N GLU A 68 -15.19 -27.44 -20.11
CA GLU A 68 -14.65 -28.52 -20.93
C GLU A 68 -13.20 -28.23 -21.35
N GLY A 69 -12.92 -26.99 -21.77
CA GLY A 69 -11.56 -26.54 -22.09
C GLY A 69 -10.59 -26.66 -20.91
N LYS A 70 -11.00 -26.28 -19.69
CA LYS A 70 -10.18 -26.47 -18.47
C LYS A 70 -10.00 -27.95 -18.14
N ARG A 71 -11.06 -28.75 -18.20
CA ARG A 71 -11.01 -30.20 -17.95
C ARG A 71 -10.04 -30.89 -18.90
N ARG A 72 -10.10 -30.56 -20.20
CA ARG A 72 -9.18 -31.06 -21.21
C ARG A 72 -7.73 -30.71 -20.88
N LYS A 73 -7.45 -29.44 -20.52
CA LYS A 73 -6.10 -29.00 -20.14
C LYS A 73 -5.53 -29.71 -18.90
N ILE A 74 -6.38 -30.05 -17.92
CA ILE A 74 -5.96 -30.77 -16.70
C ILE A 74 -5.73 -32.26 -16.97
N THR A 75 -6.51 -32.86 -17.87
CA THR A 75 -6.46 -34.30 -18.17
C THR A 75 -5.40 -34.62 -19.21
N GLN A 76 -5.12 -33.67 -20.11
CA GLN A 76 -4.03 -33.76 -21.07
C GLN A 76 -2.70 -33.87 -20.32
N GLY A 77 -1.92 -34.90 -20.63
CA GLY A 77 -0.58 -35.04 -20.10
C GLY A 77 0.32 -33.89 -20.58
N ASP A 78 1.22 -33.44 -19.72
CA ASP A 78 2.23 -32.44 -20.06
C ASP A 78 3.25 -33.04 -21.03
N ASP A 79 3.67 -32.25 -22.02
CA ASP A 79 4.77 -32.61 -22.91
C ASP A 79 6.10 -32.39 -22.19
N LEU A 80 6.76 -33.49 -21.82
CA LEU A 80 8.01 -33.49 -21.05
C LEU A 80 9.22 -33.71 -21.97
N ALA A 81 10.36 -33.16 -21.57
CA ALA A 81 11.63 -33.38 -22.28
C ALA A 81 11.97 -34.89 -22.37
N PRO A 82 12.64 -35.34 -23.45
CA PRO A 82 12.95 -36.75 -23.64
C PRO A 82 13.75 -37.32 -22.47
N GLY A 83 13.30 -38.45 -21.92
CA GLY A 83 13.90 -39.10 -20.75
C GLY A 83 13.33 -38.64 -19.39
N VAL A 84 12.47 -37.62 -19.34
CA VAL A 84 11.81 -37.17 -18.09
C VAL A 84 10.44 -37.83 -17.96
N LEU A 85 10.25 -38.64 -16.92
CA LEU A 85 8.97 -39.32 -16.67
C LEU A 85 7.93 -38.41 -16.01
N LYS A 86 8.32 -37.64 -14.99
CA LYS A 86 7.46 -36.73 -14.23
C LYS A 86 8.29 -35.56 -13.67
N ILE A 87 7.66 -34.39 -13.50
CA ILE A 87 8.25 -33.22 -12.84
C ILE A 87 7.40 -32.85 -11.62
N VAL A 88 8.03 -32.64 -10.48
CA VAL A 88 7.38 -32.11 -9.27
C VAL A 88 7.90 -30.70 -9.03
N LYS A 89 7.01 -29.70 -9.09
CA LYS A 89 7.33 -28.31 -8.76
C LYS A 89 6.88 -28.00 -7.34
N VAL A 90 7.83 -27.67 -6.46
CA VAL A 90 7.55 -27.29 -5.08
C VAL A 90 7.74 -25.78 -4.93
N TYR A 91 6.70 -25.09 -4.47
CA TYR A 91 6.74 -23.66 -4.17
C TYR A 91 6.90 -23.48 -2.66
N LEU A 92 7.96 -22.80 -2.25
CA LEU A 92 8.27 -22.57 -0.84
C LEU A 92 8.17 -21.08 -0.53
N ALA A 93 7.25 -20.71 0.35
CA ALA A 93 7.10 -19.35 0.82
C ALA A 93 7.99 -19.13 2.06
N VAL A 94 8.91 -18.16 1.99
CA VAL A 94 9.81 -17.80 3.10
C VAL A 94 9.50 -16.39 3.57
N LYS A 95 9.21 -16.24 4.87
CA LYS A 95 9.14 -14.92 5.52
C LYS A 95 10.51 -14.55 6.06
N ARG A 96 11.19 -13.61 5.40
CA ARG A 96 12.52 -13.11 5.83
C ARG A 96 12.37 -11.82 6.62
N GLN A 97 12.98 -11.76 7.80
CA GLN A 97 13.01 -10.57 8.64
C GLN A 97 14.14 -9.62 8.20
N ILE A 98 14.14 -8.40 8.73
CA ILE A 98 15.22 -7.43 8.52
C ILE A 98 16.36 -7.75 9.49
N GLN A 99 17.61 -7.70 9.01
CA GLN A 99 18.77 -8.05 9.83
C GLN A 99 20.02 -7.26 9.42
N PRO A 100 21.06 -7.20 10.27
CA PRO A 100 22.34 -6.63 9.91
C PRO A 100 22.89 -7.26 8.63
N GLY A 101 23.40 -6.43 7.71
CA GLY A 101 23.86 -6.84 6.38
C GLY A 101 22.81 -6.66 5.27
N ASP A 102 21.52 -6.52 5.60
CA ASP A 102 20.50 -6.19 4.59
C ASP A 102 20.69 -4.76 4.08
N LYS A 103 20.39 -4.56 2.79
CA LYS A 103 20.54 -3.26 2.12
C LYS A 103 19.22 -2.49 2.13
N MET A 104 19.28 -1.27 2.67
CA MET A 104 18.19 -0.29 2.68
C MET A 104 18.54 0.89 1.78
N ALA A 105 17.53 1.59 1.28
CA ALA A 105 17.71 2.80 0.50
C ALA A 105 16.55 3.78 0.67
N GLY A 106 16.84 5.08 0.65
CA GLY A 106 15.83 6.11 0.41
C GLY A 106 15.63 6.35 -1.08
N ARG A 107 14.66 7.21 -1.41
CA ARG A 107 14.32 7.57 -2.80
C ARG A 107 15.35 8.50 -3.46
N HIS A 108 16.19 9.14 -2.65
CA HIS A 108 17.20 10.13 -3.09
C HIS A 108 18.58 9.50 -3.36
N GLY A 109 18.64 8.20 -3.61
CA GLY A 109 19.88 7.48 -3.90
C GLY A 109 20.78 7.24 -2.69
N ASN A 110 20.36 7.65 -1.49
CA ASN A 110 20.99 7.31 -0.22
C ASN A 110 20.81 5.81 0.05
N LYS A 111 21.90 5.04 -0.06
CA LYS A 111 21.91 3.59 0.18
C LYS A 111 22.74 3.30 1.42
N GLY A 112 22.26 2.39 2.25
CA GLY A 112 22.93 1.95 3.47
C GLY A 112 22.81 0.43 3.64
N VAL A 113 23.72 -0.12 4.41
CA VAL A 113 23.62 -1.49 4.93
C VAL A 113 23.36 -1.37 6.43
N ILE A 114 22.42 -2.16 6.94
CA ILE A 114 22.12 -2.16 8.37
C ILE A 114 23.34 -2.71 9.11
N SER A 115 23.95 -1.89 9.96
CA SER A 115 25.13 -2.30 10.74
C SER A 115 24.74 -2.99 12.04
N LYS A 116 23.75 -2.44 12.75
CA LYS A 116 23.29 -2.92 14.05
C LYS A 116 21.81 -2.60 14.22
N ILE A 117 21.09 -3.50 14.90
CA ILE A 117 19.75 -3.25 15.42
C ILE A 117 19.92 -2.98 16.91
N ASN A 118 19.58 -1.77 17.35
CA ASN A 118 19.66 -1.40 18.76
C ASN A 118 18.33 -1.68 19.47
N PRO A 119 18.36 -1.97 20.78
CA PRO A 119 17.18 -1.89 21.64
C PRO A 119 16.57 -0.48 21.65
N ILE A 120 15.30 -0.36 22.02
CA ILE A 120 14.57 0.92 21.98
C ILE A 120 15.11 1.89 23.03
N GLU A 121 15.47 1.37 24.21
CA GLU A 121 16.07 2.11 25.32
C GLU A 121 17.42 2.75 24.99
N ASP A 122 18.14 2.21 23.99
CA ASP A 122 19.43 2.72 23.54
C ASP A 122 19.28 3.83 22.48
N MET A 123 18.08 4.03 21.93
CA MET A 123 17.87 4.98 20.84
C MET A 123 17.73 6.41 21.36
N PRO A 124 18.25 7.41 20.61
CA PRO A 124 17.96 8.80 20.90
C PRO A 124 16.46 9.06 20.97
N TYR A 125 16.03 9.90 21.91
CA TYR A 125 14.63 10.23 22.10
C TYR A 125 14.41 11.74 22.24
N ASP A 126 13.19 12.20 21.96
CA ASP A 126 12.79 13.60 22.06
C ASP A 126 12.32 13.98 23.49
N GLU A 127 11.98 15.26 23.70
CA GLU A 127 11.47 15.74 25.00
C GLU A 127 10.17 15.04 25.46
N ASN A 128 9.44 14.40 24.53
CA ASN A 128 8.23 13.65 24.82
C ASN A 128 8.50 12.17 25.12
N GLY A 129 9.77 11.73 25.10
CA GLY A 129 10.16 10.33 25.32
C GLY A 129 9.95 9.42 24.10
N THR A 130 9.72 9.99 22.92
CA THR A 130 9.53 9.25 21.67
C THR A 130 10.90 8.90 21.08
N PRO A 131 11.27 7.61 20.96
CA PRO A 131 12.54 7.20 20.39
C PRO A 131 12.55 7.34 18.87
N VAL A 132 13.72 7.58 18.29
CA VAL A 132 13.92 7.57 16.83
C VAL A 132 14.04 6.12 16.31
N ASP A 133 13.51 5.84 15.13
CA ASP A 133 13.55 4.49 14.54
C ASP A 133 14.88 4.19 13.81
N ILE A 134 15.43 5.18 13.10
CA ILE A 134 16.62 5.03 12.25
C ILE A 134 17.54 6.23 12.43
N VAL A 135 18.82 5.97 12.68
CA VAL A 135 19.87 7.01 12.71
C VAL A 135 20.67 6.97 11.41
N LEU A 136 20.70 8.08 10.70
CA LEU A 136 21.47 8.24 9.45
C LEU A 136 22.67 9.15 9.66
N ASN A 137 23.76 8.87 8.94
CA ASN A 137 24.97 9.68 9.02
C ASN A 137 24.82 10.98 8.17
N PRO A 138 24.92 12.18 8.76
CA PRO A 138 24.77 13.45 8.04
C PRO A 138 25.88 13.70 7.01
N LEU A 139 27.07 13.11 7.17
CA LEU A 139 28.20 13.31 6.24
C LEU A 139 27.93 12.77 4.82
N GLY A 140 26.95 11.87 4.70
CA GLY A 140 26.53 11.32 3.41
C GLY A 140 25.75 12.28 2.52
N VAL A 141 25.24 13.40 3.06
CA VAL A 141 24.41 14.36 2.31
C VAL A 141 25.26 15.38 1.55
N PRO A 142 26.22 16.10 2.16
CA PRO A 142 26.98 17.12 1.45
C PRO A 142 27.81 16.55 0.30
N SER A 143 28.41 15.37 0.50
CA SER A 143 29.27 14.71 -0.49
C SER A 143 28.51 14.21 -1.73
N ARG A 144 27.21 13.90 -1.59
CA ARG A 144 26.37 13.38 -2.69
C ARG A 144 25.42 14.41 -3.28
N MET A 145 25.38 15.62 -2.70
CA MET A 145 24.51 16.72 -3.12
C MET A 145 23.02 16.34 -3.26
N ASN A 146 22.56 15.36 -2.48
CA ASN A 146 21.17 14.91 -2.49
C ASN A 146 20.36 15.55 -1.36
N ILE A 147 20.27 16.88 -1.41
CA ILE A 147 19.58 17.74 -0.43
C ILE A 147 18.08 17.41 -0.32
N GLY A 148 17.48 16.87 -1.39
CA GLY A 148 16.07 16.47 -1.40
C GLY A 148 15.66 15.54 -0.26
N GLN A 149 16.59 14.71 0.26
CA GLN A 149 16.29 13.84 1.40
C GLN A 149 16.07 14.63 2.71
N ILE A 150 16.72 15.78 2.87
CA ILE A 150 16.53 16.68 4.01
C ILE A 150 15.16 17.37 3.88
N LEU A 151 14.83 17.86 2.69
CA LEU A 151 13.52 18.45 2.40
C LEU A 151 12.38 17.43 2.62
N GLU A 152 12.57 16.18 2.19
CA GLU A 152 11.65 15.07 2.48
C GLU A 152 11.51 14.86 4.00
N THR A 153 12.61 14.89 4.74
CA THR A 153 12.61 14.69 6.20
C THR A 153 11.81 15.78 6.91
N HIS A 154 12.03 17.05 6.56
CA HIS A 154 11.29 18.19 7.14
C HIS A 154 9.81 18.15 6.75
N LEU A 155 9.49 17.92 5.48
CA LEU A 155 8.10 17.82 5.03
C LEU A 155 7.38 16.62 5.65
N GLY A 156 8.07 15.49 5.80
CA GLY A 156 7.55 14.31 6.49
C GLY A 156 7.31 14.55 7.97
N MET A 157 8.18 15.32 8.63
CA MET A 157 7.99 15.78 10.01
C MET A 157 6.72 16.65 10.12
N ALA A 158 6.56 17.63 9.23
CA ALA A 158 5.38 18.49 9.16
C ALA A 158 4.10 17.68 8.94
N ALA A 159 4.10 16.79 7.94
CA ALA A 159 2.99 15.88 7.63
C ALA A 159 2.56 15.04 8.84
N LYS A 160 3.53 14.51 9.59
CA LYS A 160 3.25 13.77 10.81
C LYS A 160 2.67 14.68 11.90
N GLY A 161 3.23 15.86 12.11
CA GLY A 161 2.75 16.83 13.10
C GLY A 161 1.28 17.21 12.87
N ILE A 162 0.87 17.43 11.62
CA ILE A 162 -0.55 17.64 11.27
C ILE A 162 -1.40 16.42 11.64
N GLY A 163 -0.94 15.22 11.31
CA GLY A 163 -1.64 13.98 11.68
C GLY A 163 -1.77 13.80 13.20
N GLU A 164 -0.76 14.17 13.97
CA GLU A 164 -0.77 14.12 15.44
C GLU A 164 -1.74 15.14 16.03
N LYS A 165 -1.84 16.35 15.46
CA LYS A 165 -2.88 17.33 15.83
C LYS A 165 -4.28 16.78 15.58
N ILE A 166 -4.53 16.21 14.40
CA ILE A 166 -5.80 15.57 14.06
C ILE A 166 -6.11 14.42 15.03
N ASN A 167 -5.12 13.56 15.30
CA ASN A 167 -5.26 12.45 16.24
C ASN A 167 -5.59 12.93 17.67
N ALA A 168 -4.97 14.02 18.13
CA ALA A 168 -5.26 14.63 19.42
C ALA A 168 -6.70 15.18 19.48
N MET A 169 -7.16 15.84 18.42
CA MET A 169 -8.55 16.33 18.32
C MET A 169 -9.57 15.19 18.30
N LEU A 170 -9.29 14.11 17.56
CA LEU A 170 -10.12 12.90 17.53
C LEU A 170 -10.19 12.23 18.90
N LYS A 171 -9.07 12.08 19.61
CA LYS A 171 -9.03 11.50 20.96
C LYS A 171 -9.79 12.34 21.99
N LYS A 172 -9.78 13.66 21.84
CA LYS A 172 -10.54 14.60 22.68
C LYS A 172 -12.03 14.66 22.32
N GLN A 173 -12.45 13.97 21.25
CA GLN A 173 -13.82 14.04 20.72
C GLN A 173 -14.26 15.48 20.46
N GLU A 174 -13.36 16.29 19.87
CA GLU A 174 -13.71 17.65 19.50
C GLU A 174 -14.80 17.68 18.43
N GLU A 175 -15.57 18.77 18.41
CA GLU A 175 -16.66 18.98 17.46
C GLU A 175 -16.16 18.87 16.01
N VAL A 176 -16.97 18.27 15.14
CA VAL A 176 -16.67 18.09 13.71
C VAL A 176 -16.36 19.42 13.03
N ALA A 177 -16.98 20.52 13.47
CA ALA A 177 -16.70 21.86 12.98
C ALA A 177 -15.22 22.27 13.15
N LYS A 178 -14.61 22.00 14.31
CA LYS A 178 -13.20 22.32 14.57
C LYS A 178 -12.25 21.45 13.76
N LEU A 179 -12.57 20.16 13.66
CA LEU A 179 -11.83 19.22 12.80
C LEU A 179 -11.86 19.67 11.34
N ARG A 180 -13.05 20.04 10.84
CA ARG A 180 -13.25 20.56 9.48
C ARG A 180 -12.44 21.83 9.25
N GLU A 181 -12.50 22.79 10.17
CA GLU A 181 -11.72 24.05 10.09
C GLU A 181 -10.21 23.79 10.05
N PHE A 182 -9.70 22.92 10.93
CA PHE A 182 -8.28 22.60 10.99
C PHE A 182 -7.80 21.89 9.72
N ILE A 183 -8.55 20.89 9.25
CA ILE A 183 -8.18 20.14 8.03
C ILE A 183 -8.29 21.05 6.80
N GLN A 184 -9.31 21.90 6.72
CA GLN A 184 -9.46 22.88 5.63
C GLN A 184 -8.24 23.81 5.58
N ARG A 185 -7.86 24.38 6.73
CA ARG A 185 -6.67 25.24 6.85
C ARG A 185 -5.38 24.53 6.43
N ALA A 186 -5.25 23.23 6.70
CA ALA A 186 -4.10 22.44 6.28
C ALA A 186 -4.06 22.20 4.76
N TYR A 187 -5.21 22.01 4.10
CA TYR A 187 -5.29 21.88 2.64
C TYR A 187 -5.11 23.20 1.89
N ASP A 188 -5.51 24.32 2.49
CA ASP A 188 -5.36 25.65 1.90
C ASP A 188 -3.96 26.25 2.08
N LEU A 189 -3.05 25.54 2.73
CA LEU A 189 -1.69 26.00 3.00
C LEU A 189 -0.83 26.00 1.74
N GLY A 190 -0.17 27.13 1.49
CA GLY A 190 0.69 27.37 0.33
C GLY A 190 0.13 28.43 -0.63
N THR A 191 1.02 29.07 -1.39
CA THR A 191 0.63 30.14 -2.32
C THR A 191 0.25 29.54 -3.67
N ASP A 192 -0.94 29.85 -4.18
CA ASP A 192 -1.43 29.41 -5.50
C ASP A 192 -1.42 27.89 -5.72
N VAL A 193 -1.72 27.12 -4.68
CA VAL A 193 -1.84 25.66 -4.78
C VAL A 193 -2.91 25.28 -5.81
N ARG A 194 -2.54 24.40 -6.75
CA ARG A 194 -3.42 23.91 -7.82
C ARG A 194 -4.64 23.16 -7.29
N GLN A 195 -4.46 22.40 -6.20
CA GLN A 195 -5.53 21.67 -5.57
C GLN A 195 -6.39 22.62 -4.74
N LYS A 196 -7.69 22.69 -5.05
CA LYS A 196 -8.68 23.37 -4.24
C LYS A 196 -9.61 22.31 -3.65
N VAL A 197 -9.67 22.25 -2.33
CA VAL A 197 -10.54 21.33 -1.59
C VAL A 197 -11.51 22.21 -0.80
N ASP A 198 -12.81 22.00 -0.96
CA ASP A 198 -13.81 22.64 -0.12
C ASP A 198 -14.49 21.57 0.73
N LEU A 199 -14.04 21.47 1.99
CA LEU A 199 -14.61 20.51 2.91
C LEU A 199 -16.05 20.84 3.24
N ASN A 200 -16.60 22.03 3.02
CA ASN A 200 -18.00 22.33 3.32
C ASN A 200 -18.98 21.49 2.47
N THR A 201 -18.52 20.97 1.33
CA THR A 201 -19.30 20.05 0.49
C THR A 201 -19.41 18.64 1.05
N PHE A 202 -18.57 18.28 2.02
CA PHE A 202 -18.49 16.94 2.61
C PHE A 202 -19.47 16.77 3.76
N THR A 203 -20.09 15.59 3.84
CA THR A 203 -20.90 15.20 5.00
C THR A 203 -20.03 15.00 6.24
N ASP A 204 -20.63 15.08 7.43
CA ASP A 204 -19.89 14.91 8.70
C ASP A 204 -19.25 13.51 8.81
N ASP A 205 -19.93 12.47 8.32
CA ASP A 205 -19.40 11.10 8.29
C ASP A 205 -18.17 10.96 7.39
N GLU A 206 -18.15 11.67 6.25
CA GLU A 206 -17.01 11.68 5.34
C GLU A 206 -15.82 12.43 5.95
N VAL A 207 -16.06 13.54 6.65
CA VAL A 207 -15.00 14.28 7.36
C VAL A 207 -14.39 13.45 8.48
N LEU A 208 -15.22 12.75 9.27
CA LEU A 208 -14.73 11.86 10.32
C LEU A 208 -13.91 10.70 9.74
N ARG A 209 -14.37 10.09 8.64
CA ARG A 209 -13.62 9.05 7.93
C ARG A 209 -12.29 9.57 7.38
N LEU A 210 -12.28 10.79 6.83
CA LEU A 210 -11.07 11.44 6.35
C LEU A 210 -10.10 11.67 7.51
N ALA A 211 -10.56 12.27 8.61
CA ALA A 211 -9.75 12.51 9.80
C ALA A 211 -9.13 11.22 10.37
N GLU A 212 -9.90 10.13 10.42
CA GLU A 212 -9.45 8.82 10.88
C GLU A 212 -8.32 8.25 10.00
N ASN A 213 -8.34 8.53 8.70
CA ASN A 213 -7.26 8.17 7.78
C ASN A 213 -6.03 9.09 7.95
N LEU A 214 -6.24 10.39 8.18
CA LEU A 214 -5.18 11.39 8.30
C LEU A 214 -4.45 11.34 9.66
N LYS A 215 -5.01 10.70 10.69
CA LYS A 215 -4.41 10.63 12.03
C LYS A 215 -3.01 10.03 12.09
N LYS A 216 -2.63 9.20 11.10
CA LYS A 216 -1.29 8.61 11.02
C LYS A 216 -0.24 9.60 10.48
N GLY A 217 -0.68 10.67 9.83
CA GLY A 217 0.11 11.64 9.10
C GLY A 217 -0.64 12.06 7.84
N MET A 218 -0.65 13.36 7.52
CA MET A 218 -1.29 13.88 6.33
C MET A 218 -0.46 13.49 5.09
N PRO A 219 -1.00 12.75 4.11
CA PRO A 219 -0.28 12.47 2.87
C PRO A 219 -0.10 13.76 2.06
N ILE A 220 1.13 14.05 1.65
CA ILE A 220 1.48 15.25 0.88
C ILE A 220 2.02 14.84 -0.48
N ALA A 221 1.57 15.54 -1.52
CA ALA A 221 2.09 15.41 -2.87
C ALA A 221 3.04 16.57 -3.18
N THR A 222 4.24 16.25 -3.66
CA THR A 222 5.20 17.22 -4.20
C THR A 222 5.56 16.80 -5.63
N PRO A 223 4.91 17.40 -6.65
CA PRO A 223 5.19 17.10 -8.05
C PRO A 223 6.65 17.36 -8.43
N VAL A 224 7.13 16.63 -9.44
CA VAL A 224 8.49 16.85 -9.97
C VAL A 224 8.55 18.21 -10.64
N PHE A 225 9.51 19.06 -10.25
CA PHE A 225 9.74 20.43 -10.73
C PHE A 225 8.67 21.48 -10.37
N ASP A 226 7.58 21.08 -9.73
CA ASP A 226 6.51 21.97 -9.24
C ASP A 226 6.13 21.56 -7.81
N GLY A 227 7.16 21.40 -6.98
CA GLY A 227 7.05 20.86 -5.63
C GLY A 227 6.93 21.95 -4.55
N ALA A 228 6.65 21.50 -3.32
CA ALA A 228 6.57 22.38 -2.16
C ALA A 228 7.87 23.17 -1.94
N LYS A 229 7.74 24.49 -1.78
CA LYS A 229 8.85 25.41 -1.50
C LYS A 229 9.23 25.38 -0.02
N GLU A 230 10.44 25.83 0.29
CA GLU A 230 10.92 25.86 1.68
C GLU A 230 10.02 26.69 2.62
N SER A 231 9.49 27.82 2.15
CA SER A 231 8.55 28.65 2.92
C SER A 231 7.29 27.88 3.30
N GLU A 232 6.72 27.13 2.36
CA GLU A 232 5.51 26.32 2.56
C GLU A 232 5.77 25.16 3.54
N ILE A 233 6.96 24.55 3.49
CA ILE A 233 7.38 23.53 4.45
C ILE A 233 7.45 24.13 5.88
N LYS A 234 8.01 25.34 6.02
CA LYS A 234 8.10 26.04 7.32
C LYS A 234 6.72 26.40 7.86
N GLU A 235 5.84 26.94 7.02
CA GLU A 235 4.46 27.24 7.39
C GLU A 235 3.71 25.97 7.85
N LEU A 236 3.94 24.84 7.18
CA LEU A 236 3.33 23.57 7.57
C LEU A 236 3.89 23.01 8.89
N LEU A 237 5.19 23.17 9.13
CA LEU A 237 5.81 22.84 10.43
C LEU A 237 5.18 23.66 11.55
N GLU A 238 5.00 24.96 11.35
CA GLU A 238 4.36 25.86 12.31
C GLU A 238 2.89 25.46 12.56
N LEU A 239 2.14 25.10 11.53
CA LEU A 239 0.76 24.60 11.67
C LEU A 239 0.71 23.29 12.50
N GLY A 240 1.73 22.44 12.35
CA GLY A 240 1.92 21.24 13.18
C GLY A 240 2.36 21.53 14.62
N GLY A 241 2.76 22.76 14.94
CA GLY A 241 3.34 23.14 16.23
C GLY A 241 4.79 22.65 16.41
N LEU A 242 5.51 22.49 15.29
CA LEU A 242 6.90 22.03 15.24
C LEU A 242 7.84 23.21 14.94
N PRO A 243 9.14 23.12 15.30
CA PRO A 243 10.10 24.18 15.02
C PRO A 243 10.31 24.34 13.51
N SER A 244 10.32 25.59 13.04
CA SER A 244 10.53 25.93 11.62
C SER A 244 11.91 25.55 11.09
N SER A 245 12.89 25.26 11.97
CA SER A 245 14.19 24.71 11.60
C SER A 245 14.13 23.24 11.19
N GLY A 246 13.07 22.50 11.56
CA GLY A 246 13.01 21.04 11.42
C GLY A 246 14.00 20.30 12.33
N GLN A 247 14.58 21.00 13.31
CA GLN A 247 15.55 20.46 14.26
C GLN A 247 14.97 20.48 15.67
N ILE A 248 15.17 19.40 16.41
CA ILE A 248 14.72 19.27 17.79
C ILE A 248 15.88 18.90 18.71
N THR A 249 15.69 19.15 20.00
CA THR A 249 16.56 18.64 21.05
C THR A 249 16.34 17.13 21.18
N LEU A 250 17.43 16.38 21.24
CA LEU A 250 17.40 14.95 21.52
C LEU A 250 18.23 14.65 22.78
N PHE A 251 17.95 13.49 23.37
CA PHE A 251 18.66 12.93 24.51
C PHE A 251 19.24 11.57 24.15
N ASP A 252 20.41 11.22 24.68
CA ASP A 252 21.00 9.90 24.54
C ASP A 252 20.21 8.89 25.38
N GLY A 253 19.73 7.81 24.76
CA GLY A 253 19.00 6.74 25.45
C GLY A 253 19.79 6.05 26.56
N ARG A 254 21.13 6.02 26.46
CA ARG A 254 21.99 5.33 27.43
C ARG A 254 22.31 6.16 28.66
N THR A 255 22.65 7.42 28.45
CA THR A 255 23.09 8.31 29.55
C THR A 255 21.96 9.19 30.05
N GLY A 256 20.95 9.45 29.22
CA GLY A 256 19.91 10.45 29.46
C GLY A 256 20.37 11.89 29.24
N GLU A 257 21.63 12.10 28.83
CA GLU A 257 22.17 13.44 28.62
C GLU A 257 21.65 14.04 27.31
N GLN A 258 21.43 15.35 27.33
CA GLN A 258 21.02 16.11 26.15
C GLN A 258 22.18 16.22 25.15
N PHE A 259 21.91 16.05 23.86
CA PHE A 259 22.90 16.37 22.83
C PHE A 259 23.21 17.86 22.80
N GLU A 260 24.49 18.22 22.62
CA GLU A 260 24.96 19.61 22.61
C GLU A 260 24.33 20.48 21.52
N ARG A 261 23.91 19.87 20.41
CA ARG A 261 23.31 20.56 19.26
C ARG A 261 21.99 19.91 18.91
N GLN A 262 21.05 20.73 18.44
CA GLN A 262 19.80 20.24 17.88
C GLN A 262 20.07 19.41 16.63
N VAL A 263 19.25 18.38 16.45
CA VAL A 263 19.39 17.39 15.37
C VAL A 263 18.16 17.43 14.50
N THR A 264 18.35 17.32 13.18
CA THR A 264 17.23 17.17 12.25
C THR A 264 16.56 15.82 12.45
N VAL A 265 15.28 15.83 12.79
CA VAL A 265 14.45 14.64 12.97
C VAL A 265 13.23 14.78 12.08
N GLY A 266 12.77 13.67 11.50
CA GLY A 266 11.59 13.66 10.66
C GLY A 266 11.37 12.32 10.01
N TYR A 267 10.44 12.28 9.06
CA TYR A 267 10.03 11.05 8.41
C TYR A 267 10.57 10.99 6.99
N MET A 268 11.45 10.03 6.73
CA MET A 268 11.98 9.72 5.40
C MET A 268 11.41 8.39 4.90
N TYR A 269 11.00 8.32 3.64
CA TYR A 269 10.47 7.09 3.08
C TYR A 269 11.60 6.12 2.69
N MET A 270 11.74 5.02 3.44
CA MET A 270 12.80 4.03 3.29
C MET A 270 12.29 2.74 2.64
N LEU A 271 13.13 2.15 1.78
CA LEU A 271 12.86 0.93 1.03
C LEU A 271 13.87 -0.17 1.42
N LYS A 272 13.38 -1.39 1.59
CA LYS A 272 14.22 -2.59 1.68
C LYS A 272 14.52 -3.09 0.27
N LEU A 273 15.80 -3.15 -0.10
CA LEU A 273 16.20 -3.68 -1.40
C LEU A 273 16.24 -5.21 -1.36
N ASN A 274 16.05 -5.85 -2.52
CA ASN A 274 16.16 -7.31 -2.67
C ASN A 274 17.60 -7.84 -2.49
N HIS A 275 18.54 -7.00 -2.05
CA HIS A 275 19.91 -7.37 -1.74
C HIS A 275 19.99 -7.82 -0.28
N LEU A 276 19.56 -9.06 -0.03
CA LEU A 276 19.50 -9.67 1.29
C LEU A 276 20.82 -10.32 1.65
N VAL A 277 21.21 -10.24 2.93
CA VAL A 277 22.48 -10.83 3.37
C VAL A 277 22.47 -12.35 3.25
N ASP A 278 21.35 -13.01 3.56
CA ASP A 278 21.21 -14.47 3.49
C ASP A 278 21.51 -15.02 2.09
N ASP A 279 21.13 -14.28 1.05
CA ASP A 279 21.38 -14.69 -0.33
C ASP A 279 22.86 -14.51 -0.70
N LYS A 280 23.54 -13.55 -0.08
CA LYS A 280 24.94 -13.20 -0.35
C LYS A 280 25.96 -13.94 0.51
N MET A 281 25.56 -14.39 1.70
CA MET A 281 26.42 -15.18 2.56
C MET A 281 26.70 -16.52 1.89
N HIS A 282 27.98 -16.81 1.67
CA HIS A 282 28.45 -18.06 1.11
C HIS A 282 29.82 -18.39 1.71
N ALA A 283 29.99 -19.65 2.13
CA ALA A 283 31.23 -20.14 2.69
C ALA A 283 31.46 -21.58 2.21
N ARG A 284 32.72 -21.92 1.94
CA ARG A 284 33.13 -23.24 1.46
C ARG A 284 34.35 -23.70 2.24
N SER A 285 34.31 -24.92 2.78
CA SER A 285 35.49 -25.60 3.36
C SER A 285 36.08 -26.60 2.37
N THR A 286 35.25 -27.52 1.86
CA THR A 286 35.54 -28.50 0.82
C THR A 286 34.33 -28.60 -0.11
N GLY A 287 34.49 -29.11 -1.33
CA GLY A 287 33.37 -29.23 -2.28
C GLY A 287 33.79 -29.81 -3.63
N SER A 288 32.89 -29.81 -4.59
CA SER A 288 33.12 -30.39 -5.91
C SER A 288 34.15 -29.61 -6.75
N TYR A 289 34.91 -30.36 -7.55
CA TYR A 289 35.95 -29.82 -8.43
C TYR A 289 35.54 -29.98 -9.89
N SER A 290 36.02 -29.08 -10.73
CA SER A 290 35.91 -29.19 -12.18
C SER A 290 36.74 -30.37 -12.66
N LEU A 291 36.13 -31.21 -13.51
CA LEU A 291 36.79 -32.38 -14.08
C LEU A 291 38.04 -32.03 -14.89
N VAL A 292 38.03 -30.88 -15.58
CA VAL A 292 39.08 -30.47 -16.51
C VAL A 292 40.22 -29.76 -15.77
N THR A 293 39.89 -28.72 -15.02
CA THR A 293 40.90 -27.86 -14.39
C THR A 293 41.32 -28.34 -13.01
N GLN A 294 40.58 -29.30 -12.43
CA GLN A 294 40.73 -29.72 -11.04
C GLN A 294 40.67 -28.54 -10.06
N GLN A 295 40.03 -27.44 -10.47
CA GLN A 295 39.77 -26.28 -9.63
C GLN A 295 38.40 -26.43 -8.96
N PRO A 296 38.21 -25.84 -7.77
CA PRO A 296 36.90 -25.69 -7.15
C PRO A 296 35.86 -25.17 -8.17
N LEU A 297 34.68 -25.83 -8.26
CA LEU A 297 33.58 -25.30 -9.09
C LEU A 297 33.18 -23.90 -8.62
N GLY A 298 32.66 -23.04 -9.51
CA GLY A 298 32.25 -21.68 -9.14
C GLY A 298 30.77 -21.56 -8.78
N GLY A 299 30.46 -20.65 -7.85
CA GLY A 299 29.10 -20.21 -7.52
C GLY A 299 28.43 -20.93 -6.34
N LYS A 300 27.61 -20.20 -5.58
CA LYS A 300 26.92 -20.68 -4.37
C LYS A 300 26.13 -21.99 -4.58
N ALA A 301 25.48 -22.14 -5.73
CA ALA A 301 24.68 -23.32 -6.05
C ALA A 301 25.51 -24.61 -6.18
N GLN A 302 26.80 -24.49 -6.52
CA GLN A 302 27.72 -25.63 -6.63
C GLN A 302 28.61 -25.78 -5.39
N PHE A 303 28.27 -25.09 -4.30
CA PHE A 303 29.14 -24.92 -3.14
C PHE A 303 30.54 -24.44 -3.55
N GLY A 304 30.53 -23.48 -4.49
CA GLY A 304 31.71 -23.01 -5.19
C GLY A 304 32.68 -22.18 -4.38
#